data_AF-A0A329RNC6-F1
#
_entry.id   AF-A0A329RNC6-F1
#
_cell.length_a   1.000
_cell.length_b   1.000
_cell.length_c   1.000
_cell.angle_alpha   90.00
_cell.angle_beta   90.00
_cell.angle_gamma   90.00
#
_symmetry.space_group_name_H-M   'P 1'
#
loop_
_entity.id
_entity.type
_entity.pdbx_description
1 polymer ?
#
loop_
_entity_poly.entity_id
_entity_poly.type
_entity_poly.pdbx_seq_one_letter_code
_entity_poly.pdbx_strand_id
1 'polypeptide(L)'
;MFPVALHQVPFQSSIQYSSKRHLPDGQLSAPCSNYPRPREAPFRITPGTVRTIKPKLQAKLQEQELFRCNRLASAFRKANVRQPRRLVSDTSPIPSTTTIDRELCSALSELVAKESLSLEDRISLWRKESNRDTRPNKALDPMWLDILLHGYHQRSTVADTPKRSVSRRFTSPRAPDRQSVRNHNSARSYGTALERSLAGGQASGTYLVLEIPVALRWGQLRFSPFGCVPKTDTDPAQEARLIHDVSYPGGSSINVRSTQEDSPTLEYESVRCLALRIEFLAHQHPHLTIKMLKGDVKSAFRLIPVSPGLAAYFAGSRRQLAIIDLALPFGWTGSPAHYGAFGGAISFLVSRESPNSMEPIASAVNVFFSYVWVDDHILLEVDHGNRLALAKAALRLGMLATLGPAAINEKHFLK
;
A
#
# COMPACT_ATOMS: atom_id res chain seq x y z
N MET A 1 -25.54 -27.94 -7.25
CA MET A 1 -26.57 -26.91 -7.40
C MET A 1 -27.28 -26.79 -6.06
N PHE A 2 -26.84 -25.85 -5.22
CA PHE A 2 -27.42 -25.50 -3.91
C PHE A 2 -27.18 -23.99 -3.72
N PRO A 3 -28.18 -23.21 -3.28
CA PRO A 3 -28.16 -21.75 -3.35
C PRO A 3 -27.47 -21.13 -2.13
N VAL A 4 -26.68 -20.09 -2.39
CA VAL A 4 -26.08 -19.23 -1.35
C VAL A 4 -27.11 -18.17 -0.97
N ALA A 5 -27.72 -18.34 0.21
CA ALA A 5 -28.51 -17.29 0.84
C ALA A 5 -27.54 -16.23 1.43
N LEU A 6 -27.44 -15.09 0.76
CA LEU A 6 -26.93 -13.86 1.34
C LEU A 6 -27.96 -13.35 2.35
N HIS A 7 -27.80 -13.69 3.62
CA HIS A 7 -28.54 -12.99 4.67
C HIS A 7 -27.95 -11.58 4.86
N GLN A 8 -28.69 -10.62 4.31
CA GLN A 8 -28.64 -9.21 4.66
C GLN A 8 -28.95 -9.06 6.15
N VAL A 9 -28.04 -8.46 6.90
CA VAL A 9 -28.34 -7.93 8.25
C VAL A 9 -28.93 -6.53 8.05
N PRO A 10 -30.14 -6.23 8.56
CA PRO A 10 -30.81 -4.95 8.34
C PRO A 10 -30.14 -3.84 9.17
N PHE A 11 -29.62 -2.82 8.50
CA PHE A 11 -29.19 -1.57 9.13
C PHE A 11 -30.43 -0.73 9.43
N GLN A 12 -30.83 -0.66 10.71
CA GLN A 12 -31.88 0.24 11.15
C GLN A 12 -31.37 1.67 11.14
N SER A 13 -32.06 2.49 10.35
CA SER A 13 -31.93 3.93 10.25
C SER A 13 -32.46 4.62 11.51
N SER A 14 -31.62 5.43 12.15
CA SER A 14 -32.09 6.56 12.95
C SER A 14 -31.14 7.73 12.72
N ILE A 15 -31.53 8.53 11.74
CA ILE A 15 -30.98 9.84 11.39
C ILE A 15 -31.36 10.81 12.50
N GLN A 16 -30.38 11.53 13.06
CA GLN A 16 -30.64 12.85 13.66
C GLN A 16 -29.77 13.88 12.94
N TYR A 17 -30.45 14.74 12.17
CA TYR A 17 -29.89 15.90 11.51
C TYR A 17 -29.65 17.01 12.55
N SER A 18 -28.42 17.50 12.65
CA SER A 18 -28.13 18.82 13.21
C SER A 18 -27.55 19.70 12.10
N SER A 19 -28.43 20.41 11.40
CA SER A 19 -28.10 21.49 10.49
C SER A 19 -27.81 22.76 11.30
N LYS A 20 -26.61 23.34 11.09
CA LYS A 20 -26.31 24.79 11.02
C LYS A 20 -24.81 25.02 11.24
N ARG A 21 -24.08 25.28 10.16
CA ARG A 21 -22.93 26.20 10.19
C ARG A 21 -23.08 27.15 9.01
N HIS A 22 -23.43 28.39 9.35
CA HIS A 22 -23.34 29.55 8.46
C HIS A 22 -21.89 29.72 8.01
N LEU A 23 -21.68 29.78 6.69
CA LEU A 23 -20.50 30.41 6.10
C LEU A 23 -20.85 31.89 5.92
N PRO A 24 -20.04 32.85 6.42
CA PRO A 24 -20.28 34.25 6.12
C PRO A 24 -19.82 34.56 4.69
N ASP A 25 -20.68 35.24 3.94
CA ASP A 25 -20.35 35.91 2.69
C ASP A 25 -19.27 36.97 2.95
N GLY A 26 -18.10 36.77 2.32
CA GLY A 26 -16.98 37.70 2.37
C GLY A 26 -16.43 37.92 0.97
N GLN A 27 -16.87 39.00 0.33
CA GLN A 27 -16.22 39.56 -0.86
C GLN A 27 -14.75 39.87 -0.53
N LEU A 28 -13.82 39.15 -1.16
CA LEU A 28 -12.41 39.52 -1.21
C LEU A 28 -12.08 39.96 -2.63
N SER A 29 -12.28 41.24 -2.88
CA SER A 29 -11.64 41.95 -3.99
C SER A 29 -10.13 41.96 -3.75
N ALA A 30 -9.37 41.21 -4.55
CA ALA A 30 -7.91 41.23 -4.51
C ALA A 30 -7.38 42.52 -5.15
N PRO A 31 -6.40 43.22 -4.55
CA PRO A 31 -5.75 44.35 -5.19
C PRO A 31 -4.83 43.87 -6.31
N CYS A 32 -4.95 44.49 -7.49
CA CYS A 32 -3.98 44.36 -8.58
C CYS A 32 -2.59 44.77 -8.08
N SER A 33 -1.71 43.79 -7.90
CA SER A 33 -0.32 44.03 -7.53
C SER A 33 0.58 43.93 -8.77
N ASN A 34 1.09 45.08 -9.21
CA ASN A 34 2.12 45.22 -10.24
C ASN A 34 3.50 44.81 -9.70
N TYR A 35 3.72 43.52 -9.44
CA TYR A 35 5.07 42.97 -9.30
C TYR A 35 5.56 42.46 -10.66
N PRO A 36 6.81 42.76 -11.07
CA PRO A 36 7.40 42.18 -12.27
C PRO A 36 7.43 40.65 -12.13
N ARG A 37 6.82 39.95 -13.11
CA ARG A 37 6.80 38.49 -13.14
C ARG A 37 8.25 37.96 -13.21
N PRO A 38 8.66 37.00 -12.36
CA PRO A 38 9.95 36.33 -12.50
C PRO A 38 10.06 35.72 -13.90
N ARG A 39 11.17 35.98 -14.60
CA ARG A 39 11.32 35.60 -16.02
C ARG A 39 11.37 34.09 -16.27
N GLU A 40 11.63 33.27 -15.27
CA GLU A 40 11.42 31.82 -15.31
C GLU A 40 11.05 31.33 -13.90
N ALA A 41 10.02 30.51 -13.77
CA ALA A 41 9.74 29.85 -12.50
C ALA A 41 10.89 28.88 -12.16
N PRO A 42 11.36 28.81 -10.90
CA PRO A 42 12.59 28.09 -10.53
C PRO A 42 12.54 26.58 -10.82
N PHE A 43 11.36 26.01 -11.07
CA PHE A 43 11.19 24.66 -11.61
C PHE A 43 9.82 24.52 -12.28
N ARG A 44 9.76 23.76 -13.38
CA ARG A 44 8.53 23.42 -14.12
C ARG A 44 8.24 21.93 -13.92
N ILE A 45 7.12 21.61 -13.28
CA ILE A 45 6.63 20.23 -13.15
C ILE A 45 5.86 19.88 -14.42
N THR A 46 6.45 19.00 -15.23
CA THR A 46 5.84 18.50 -16.46
C THR A 46 5.56 17.00 -16.35
N PRO A 47 4.80 16.40 -17.27
CA PRO A 47 4.76 14.95 -17.41
C PRO A 47 6.16 14.32 -17.55
N GLY A 48 7.15 15.07 -18.06
CA GLY A 48 8.56 14.67 -18.08
C GLY A 48 9.18 14.51 -16.70
N THR A 49 8.76 15.33 -15.72
CA THR A 49 9.25 15.25 -14.33
C THR A 49 8.99 13.88 -13.71
N VAL A 50 7.84 13.26 -13.98
CA VAL A 50 7.54 11.89 -13.53
C VAL A 50 8.54 10.88 -14.11
N ARG A 51 8.88 11.03 -15.40
CA ARG A 51 9.87 10.17 -16.09
C ARG A 51 11.29 10.35 -15.55
N THR A 52 11.59 11.47 -14.91
CA THR A 52 12.88 11.73 -14.26
C THR A 52 12.91 11.27 -12.81
N ILE A 53 11.85 11.51 -12.03
CA ILE A 53 11.81 11.22 -10.59
C ILE A 53 11.68 9.71 -10.32
N LYS A 54 10.80 9.01 -11.05
CA LYS A 54 10.55 7.58 -10.80
C LYS A 54 11.84 6.75 -10.91
N PRO A 55 12.66 6.85 -11.97
CA PRO A 55 13.92 6.10 -12.05
C PRO A 55 14.91 6.43 -10.94
N LYS A 56 14.99 7.69 -10.49
CA LYS A 56 15.85 8.08 -9.36
C LYS A 56 15.42 7.41 -8.06
N LEU A 57 14.11 7.39 -7.78
CA LEU A 57 13.57 6.68 -6.62
C LEU A 57 13.76 5.16 -6.73
N GLN A 58 13.62 4.60 -7.93
CA GLN A 58 13.89 3.17 -8.19
C GLN A 58 15.35 2.82 -7.93
N ALA A 59 16.30 3.62 -8.44
CA ALA A 59 17.73 3.41 -8.23
C ALA A 59 18.09 3.47 -6.73
N LYS A 60 17.55 4.45 -5.99
CA LYS A 60 17.70 4.52 -4.53
C LYS A 60 17.16 3.27 -3.84
N LEU A 61 15.97 2.79 -4.24
CA LEU A 61 15.40 1.58 -3.65
C LEU A 61 16.24 0.32 -3.98
N GLN A 62 16.75 0.21 -5.20
CA GLN A 62 17.63 -0.89 -5.61
C GLN A 62 18.94 -0.90 -4.80
N GLU A 63 19.52 0.26 -4.53
CA GLU A 63 20.67 0.39 -3.65
C GLU A 63 20.36 -0.12 -2.23
N GLN A 64 19.19 0.22 -1.70
CA GLN A 64 18.73 -0.27 -0.39
C GLN A 64 18.57 -1.80 -0.36
N GLU A 65 18.08 -2.39 -1.44
CA GLU A 65 17.98 -3.85 -1.62
C GLU A 65 19.36 -4.51 -1.68
N LEU A 66 20.32 -3.93 -2.41
CA LEU A 66 21.69 -4.45 -2.44
C LEU A 66 22.32 -4.47 -1.05
N PHE A 67 22.17 -3.40 -0.27
CA PHE A 67 22.61 -3.36 1.11
C PHE A 67 21.92 -4.42 2.00
N ARG A 68 20.64 -4.69 1.76
CA ARG A 68 19.88 -5.73 2.48
C ARG A 68 20.44 -7.12 2.18
N CYS A 69 20.71 -7.41 0.90
CA CYS A 69 21.34 -8.66 0.48
C CYS A 69 22.74 -8.82 1.07
N ASN A 70 23.56 -7.77 1.06
CA ASN A 70 24.89 -7.79 1.68
C ASN A 70 24.83 -8.07 3.19
N ARG A 71 23.85 -7.49 3.89
CA ARG A 71 23.63 -7.75 5.32
C ARG A 71 23.22 -9.20 5.59
N LEU A 72 22.34 -9.76 4.76
CA LEU A 72 21.95 -11.18 4.86
C LEU A 72 23.14 -12.10 4.58
N ALA A 73 23.92 -11.83 3.53
CA ALA A 73 25.12 -12.60 3.21
C ALA A 73 26.17 -12.54 4.34
N SER A 74 26.33 -11.38 4.99
CA SER A 74 27.19 -11.23 6.16
C SER A 74 26.68 -12.06 7.34
N ALA A 75 25.37 -12.04 7.63
CA ALA A 75 24.77 -12.84 8.69
C ALA A 75 24.94 -14.35 8.43
N PHE A 76 24.73 -14.82 7.20
CA PHE A 76 24.95 -16.22 6.84
C PHE A 76 26.42 -16.63 7.01
N ARG A 77 27.37 -15.81 6.57
CA ARG A 77 28.81 -16.08 6.78
C ARG A 77 29.17 -16.16 8.25
N LYS A 78 28.69 -15.22 9.07
CA LYS A 78 28.99 -15.16 10.50
C LYS A 78 28.47 -16.42 11.23
N ALA A 79 27.28 -16.89 10.88
CA ALA A 79 26.66 -18.08 11.46
C ALA A 79 27.09 -19.40 10.81
N ASN A 80 28.05 -19.36 9.87
CA ASN A 80 28.46 -20.51 9.07
C ASN A 80 27.27 -21.26 8.42
N VAL A 81 26.35 -20.50 7.83
CA VAL A 81 25.17 -21.00 7.09
C VAL A 81 25.47 -20.96 5.60
N ARG A 82 25.06 -21.99 4.87
CA ARG A 82 25.25 -22.05 3.42
C ARG A 82 24.48 -20.90 2.75
N GLN A 83 25.18 -20.10 1.96
CA GLN A 83 24.54 -18.99 1.24
C GLN A 83 23.69 -19.50 0.05
N PRO A 84 22.45 -19.00 -0.09
CA PRO A 84 21.64 -19.19 -1.30
C PRO A 84 22.36 -18.70 -2.56
N ARG A 85 22.17 -19.38 -3.68
CA ARG A 85 22.76 -18.97 -4.97
C ARG A 85 22.24 -17.63 -5.46
N ARG A 86 20.96 -17.33 -5.17
CA ARG A 86 20.28 -16.10 -5.59
C ARG A 86 19.98 -15.18 -4.40
N LEU A 87 21.03 -14.71 -3.74
CA LEU A 87 20.91 -13.60 -2.78
C LEU A 87 20.86 -12.24 -3.49
N VAL A 88 21.62 -12.11 -4.57
CA VAL A 88 21.68 -10.91 -5.39
C VAL A 88 20.58 -11.03 -6.45
N SER A 89 19.58 -10.16 -6.40
CA SER A 89 18.71 -9.97 -7.55
C SER A 89 19.58 -9.41 -8.68
N ASP A 90 19.71 -10.18 -9.76
CA ASP A 90 20.07 -9.60 -11.06
C ASP A 90 19.24 -8.32 -11.22
N THR A 91 19.89 -7.25 -11.65
CA THR A 91 19.44 -5.84 -11.72
C THR A 91 18.20 -5.60 -12.61
N SER A 92 17.51 -6.66 -12.99
CA SER A 92 16.27 -6.66 -13.75
C SER A 92 15.05 -6.42 -12.84
N PRO A 93 13.95 -5.84 -13.38
CA PRO A 93 12.68 -5.80 -12.66
C PRO A 93 12.36 -7.21 -12.15
N ILE A 94 11.98 -7.32 -10.86
CA ILE A 94 11.70 -8.58 -10.14
C ILE A 94 11.16 -9.59 -11.16
N PRO A 95 11.97 -10.58 -11.60
CA PRO A 95 11.48 -11.57 -12.54
C PRO A 95 10.23 -12.16 -11.89
N SER A 96 9.19 -12.39 -12.67
CA SER A 96 7.98 -13.05 -12.19
C SER A 96 8.36 -14.43 -11.66
N THR A 97 8.78 -14.51 -10.40
CA THR A 97 9.21 -15.74 -9.77
C THR A 97 7.97 -16.58 -9.65
N THR A 98 7.97 -17.69 -10.40
CA THR A 98 6.84 -18.62 -10.43
C THR A 98 6.85 -19.54 -9.21
N THR A 99 8.00 -19.62 -8.52
CA THR A 99 8.24 -20.53 -7.41
C THR A 99 8.91 -19.82 -6.23
N ILE A 100 8.59 -20.30 -5.02
CA ILE A 100 9.21 -19.84 -3.78
C ILE A 100 10.70 -20.22 -3.80
N ASP A 101 11.57 -19.29 -3.42
CA ASP A 101 13.01 -19.53 -3.30
C ASP A 101 13.28 -20.41 -2.06
N ARG A 102 13.41 -21.72 -2.30
CA ARG A 102 13.63 -22.73 -1.27
C ARG A 102 15.03 -22.69 -0.67
N GLU A 103 16.04 -22.31 -1.45
CA GLU A 103 17.41 -22.15 -0.94
C GLU A 103 17.46 -21.02 0.08
N LEU A 104 16.82 -19.88 -0.24
CA LEU A 104 16.68 -18.77 0.69
C LEU A 104 15.87 -19.16 1.93
N CYS A 105 14.74 -19.86 1.77
CA CYS A 105 13.96 -20.35 2.91
C CYS A 105 14.79 -21.23 3.84
N SER A 106 15.56 -22.17 3.28
CA SER A 106 16.41 -23.10 4.03
C SER A 106 17.51 -22.36 4.78
N ALA A 107 18.24 -21.46 4.12
CA ALA A 107 19.30 -20.67 4.75
C ALA A 107 18.76 -19.75 5.86
N LEU A 108 17.61 -19.10 5.63
CA LEU A 108 16.94 -18.30 6.66
C LEU A 108 16.52 -19.14 7.87
N SER A 109 16.01 -20.36 7.62
CA SER A 109 15.58 -21.30 8.66
C SER A 109 16.76 -21.83 9.47
N GLU A 110 17.87 -22.19 8.80
CA GLU A 110 19.11 -22.61 9.44
C GLU A 110 19.71 -21.49 10.30
N LEU A 111 19.71 -20.26 9.78
CA LEU A 111 20.20 -19.09 10.52
C LEU A 111 19.38 -18.84 11.80
N VAL A 112 18.05 -18.91 11.73
CA VAL A 112 17.19 -18.79 12.92
C VAL A 112 17.47 -19.92 13.91
N ALA A 113 17.72 -21.15 13.43
CA ALA A 113 18.01 -22.29 14.29
C ALA A 113 19.36 -22.17 15.02
N LYS A 114 20.43 -21.78 14.31
CA LYS A 114 21.78 -21.68 14.86
C LYS A 114 21.94 -20.52 15.83
N GLU A 115 21.41 -19.35 15.48
CA GLU A 115 21.60 -18.12 16.26
C GLU A 115 20.45 -17.88 17.26
N SER A 116 19.47 -18.79 17.32
CA SER A 116 18.27 -18.65 18.18
C SER A 116 17.56 -17.29 18.05
N LEU A 117 17.52 -16.74 16.84
CA LEU A 117 16.96 -15.41 16.59
C LEU A 117 15.48 -15.34 16.96
N SER A 118 15.09 -14.26 17.63
CA SER A 118 13.68 -13.95 17.85
C SER A 118 12.96 -13.64 16.51
N LEU A 119 11.63 -13.69 16.52
CA LEU A 119 10.82 -13.27 15.36
C LEU A 119 11.12 -11.82 14.96
N GLU A 120 11.28 -10.94 15.95
CA GLU A 120 11.60 -9.53 15.75
C GLU A 120 12.97 -9.35 15.10
N ASP A 121 14.03 -9.95 15.66
CA ASP A 121 15.38 -9.86 15.09
C ASP A 121 15.44 -10.41 13.67
N ARG A 122 14.70 -11.49 13.40
CA ARG A 122 14.60 -12.10 12.08
C ARG A 122 13.89 -11.18 11.07
N ILE A 123 12.81 -10.52 11.47
CA ILE A 123 12.09 -9.56 10.62
C ILE A 123 12.95 -8.32 10.38
N SER A 124 13.59 -7.77 11.42
CA SER A 124 14.47 -6.61 11.30
C SER A 124 15.68 -6.90 10.41
N LEU A 125 16.27 -8.10 10.51
CA LEU A 125 17.32 -8.54 9.59
C LEU A 125 16.79 -8.67 8.15
N TRP A 126 15.59 -9.23 7.98
CA TRP A 126 14.96 -9.39 6.66
C TRP A 126 14.67 -8.04 5.98
N ARG A 127 14.25 -7.02 6.73
CA ARG A 127 13.91 -5.66 6.25
C ARG A 127 15.08 -4.67 6.26
N LYS A 128 16.27 -5.08 6.71
CA LYS A 128 17.43 -4.20 6.93
C LYS A 128 17.14 -3.04 7.91
N GLU A 129 16.42 -3.32 8.99
CA GLU A 129 16.18 -2.36 10.08
C GLU A 129 17.41 -2.28 11.00
N SER A 130 17.77 -1.08 11.43
CA SER A 130 18.91 -0.82 12.33
C SER A 130 18.67 0.43 13.15
N ASN A 131 19.49 0.68 14.17
CA ASN A 131 19.43 1.90 14.98
C ASN A 131 19.62 3.19 14.16
N ARG A 132 20.27 3.11 12.98
CA ARG A 132 20.46 4.25 12.08
C ARG A 132 19.31 4.43 11.07
N ASP A 133 18.63 3.34 10.75
CA ASP A 133 17.49 3.35 9.81
C ASP A 133 16.50 2.26 10.22
N THR A 134 15.50 2.67 11.00
CA THR A 134 14.45 1.80 11.54
C THR A 134 13.33 1.52 10.54
N ARG A 135 13.40 2.06 9.31
CA ARG A 135 12.29 1.96 8.37
C ARG A 135 12.09 0.53 7.89
N PRO A 136 10.92 -0.08 8.04
CA PRO A 136 10.62 -1.41 7.49
C PRO A 136 10.51 -1.41 5.95
N ASN A 137 10.02 -0.32 5.36
CA ASN A 137 9.95 -0.12 3.92
C ASN A 137 10.87 1.05 3.53
N LYS A 138 11.99 0.73 2.87
CA LYS A 138 13.04 1.71 2.51
C LYS A 138 12.63 2.68 1.41
N ALA A 139 11.50 2.44 0.75
CA ALA A 139 10.92 3.35 -0.23
C ALA A 139 10.24 4.58 0.41
N LEU A 140 9.84 4.48 1.68
CA LEU A 140 9.12 5.54 2.38
C LEU A 140 10.11 6.45 3.11
N ASP A 141 9.93 7.76 2.99
CA ASP A 141 10.75 8.74 3.70
C ASP A 141 9.87 9.54 4.67
N PRO A 142 9.99 9.29 5.99
CA PRO A 142 9.14 9.94 6.96
C PRO A 142 9.33 11.45 7.03
N MET A 143 10.53 11.96 6.73
CA MET A 143 10.80 13.40 6.75
C MET A 143 10.09 14.09 5.58
N TRP A 144 10.18 13.52 4.38
CA TRP A 144 9.48 14.08 3.22
C TRP A 144 7.97 13.94 3.33
N LEU A 145 7.46 12.83 3.85
CA LEU A 145 6.02 12.68 4.13
C LEU A 145 5.55 13.76 5.10
N ASP A 146 6.31 14.02 6.16
CA ASP A 146 5.97 15.06 7.13
C ASP A 146 5.99 16.47 6.53
N ILE A 147 6.96 16.77 5.66
CA ILE A 147 7.04 18.08 4.98
C ILE A 147 5.90 18.26 3.98
N LEU A 148 5.70 17.29 3.09
CA LEU A 148 4.74 17.40 1.98
C LEU A 148 3.29 17.37 2.46
N LEU A 149 3.01 16.65 3.55
CA LEU A 149 1.67 16.52 4.11
C LEU A 149 1.36 17.59 5.17
N HIS A 150 2.09 18.70 5.19
CA HIS A 150 1.74 19.84 6.03
C HIS A 150 0.31 20.31 5.74
N GLY A 151 -0.54 20.31 6.76
CA GLY A 151 -1.96 20.66 6.66
C GLY A 151 -2.91 19.48 6.42
N TYR A 152 -2.40 18.26 6.20
CA TYR A 152 -3.23 17.05 6.10
C TYR A 152 -3.61 16.54 7.48
N HIS A 153 -4.90 16.23 7.70
CA HIS A 153 -5.41 15.83 9.02
C HIS A 153 -4.81 14.51 9.54
N GLN A 154 -4.41 13.60 8.66
CA GLN A 154 -3.74 12.33 9.03
C GLN A 154 -2.23 12.36 8.75
N ARG A 155 -1.61 13.54 8.68
CA ARG A 155 -0.16 13.73 8.49
C ARG A 155 0.67 12.85 9.42
N SER A 156 0.41 12.92 10.73
CA SER A 156 1.18 12.18 11.74
C SER A 156 1.07 10.67 11.53
N THR A 157 -0.13 10.15 11.25
CA THR A 157 -0.36 8.75 10.93
C THR A 157 0.51 8.28 9.76
N VAL A 158 0.51 9.05 8.67
CA VAL A 158 1.27 8.70 7.45
C VAL A 158 2.77 8.85 7.67
N ALA A 159 3.24 9.89 8.37
CA ALA A 159 4.66 10.15 8.61
C ALA A 159 5.30 9.23 9.67
N ASP A 160 4.52 8.74 10.64
CA ASP A 160 5.02 7.85 11.69
C ASP A 160 5.00 6.37 11.29
N THR A 161 4.10 5.98 10.37
CA THR A 161 4.01 4.59 9.88
C THR A 161 5.35 4.08 9.32
N PRO A 162 6.11 4.82 8.49
CA PRO A 162 7.45 4.42 8.06
C PRO A 162 8.48 4.28 9.18
N LYS A 163 8.25 4.85 10.37
CA LYS A 163 9.19 4.75 11.50
C LYS A 163 8.85 3.59 12.42
N ARG A 164 7.56 3.33 12.63
CA ARG A 164 7.05 2.42 13.67
C ARG A 164 6.34 1.18 13.11
N SER A 165 6.07 1.16 11.80
CA SER A 165 5.12 0.24 11.17
C SER A 165 3.70 0.38 11.75
N VAL A 166 2.74 -0.26 11.08
CA VAL A 166 1.40 -0.43 11.66
C VAL A 166 1.48 -1.42 12.83
N SER A 167 1.02 -1.00 14.01
CA SER A 167 0.93 -1.85 15.21
C SER A 167 -0.46 -1.75 15.81
N ARG A 168 -0.91 -2.83 16.44
CA ARG A 168 -2.25 -2.97 17.02
C ARG A 168 -2.23 -3.84 18.26
N ARG A 169 -3.08 -3.48 19.22
CA ARG A 169 -3.46 -4.34 20.33
C ARG A 169 -4.73 -5.11 19.94
N PHE A 170 -4.89 -6.29 20.53
CA PHE A 170 -6.09 -7.11 20.39
C PHE A 170 -6.73 -7.20 21.78
N THR A 171 -8.05 -7.02 21.89
CA THR A 171 -8.77 -7.04 23.19
C THR A 171 -8.78 -8.42 23.85
N SER A 172 -8.58 -9.47 23.07
CA SER A 172 -8.41 -10.85 23.56
C SER A 172 -7.65 -11.65 22.50
N PRO A 173 -6.31 -11.51 22.43
CA PRO A 173 -5.54 -12.14 21.38
C PRO A 173 -5.69 -13.66 21.45
N ARG A 174 -5.99 -14.29 20.30
CA ARG A 174 -5.98 -15.75 20.17
C ARG A 174 -4.62 -16.29 20.64
N ALA A 175 -4.58 -17.44 21.30
CA ALA A 175 -3.29 -18.07 21.65
C ALA A 175 -2.47 -18.40 20.38
N PRO A 176 -1.13 -18.39 20.47
CA PRO A 176 -0.27 -18.88 19.39
C PRO A 176 -0.58 -20.34 19.03
N ASP A 177 -0.48 -20.65 17.74
CA ASP A 177 -0.70 -22.00 17.25
C ASP A 177 0.53 -22.88 17.47
N ARG A 178 0.28 -24.16 17.78
CA ARG A 178 1.31 -25.21 17.86
C ARG A 178 1.54 -25.93 16.52
N GLN A 179 0.70 -25.68 15.53
CA GLN A 179 0.77 -26.29 14.19
C GLN A 179 0.17 -25.35 13.15
N SER A 180 0.53 -25.54 11.88
CA SER A 180 -0.11 -24.79 10.79
C SER A 180 -1.56 -25.21 10.57
N VAL A 181 -2.37 -24.31 10.02
CA VAL A 181 -3.76 -24.60 9.61
C VAL A 181 -3.81 -25.10 8.17
N ARG A 182 -4.77 -25.98 7.87
CA ARG A 182 -5.03 -26.49 6.52
C ARG A 182 -5.67 -25.40 5.65
N ASN A 183 -5.10 -25.15 4.48
CA ASN A 183 -5.65 -24.23 3.49
C ASN A 183 -7.01 -24.68 2.93
N HIS A 184 -7.79 -23.71 2.46
CA HIS A 184 -9.07 -23.95 1.78
C HIS A 184 -8.87 -24.78 0.51
N ASN A 185 -9.92 -25.52 0.11
CA ASN A 185 -9.86 -26.36 -1.10
C ASN A 185 -9.49 -25.55 -2.35
N SER A 186 -9.95 -24.30 -2.46
CA SER A 186 -9.59 -23.40 -3.57
C SER A 186 -8.08 -23.17 -3.71
N ALA A 187 -7.34 -23.09 -2.60
CA ALA A 187 -5.88 -22.93 -2.62
C ALA A 187 -5.14 -24.21 -3.08
N ARG A 188 -5.81 -25.37 -2.99
CA ARG A 188 -5.33 -26.61 -3.61
C ARG A 188 -5.62 -26.62 -5.10
N SER A 189 -6.84 -26.26 -5.50
CA SER A 189 -7.28 -26.20 -6.90
C SER A 189 -6.45 -25.21 -7.73
N TYR A 190 -6.10 -24.05 -7.16
CA TYR A 190 -5.31 -23.00 -7.82
C TYR A 190 -3.87 -22.97 -7.30
N GLY A 191 -3.28 -24.15 -7.11
CA GLY A 191 -1.97 -24.31 -6.45
C GLY A 191 -0.81 -23.57 -7.11
N THR A 192 -0.79 -23.49 -8.44
CA THR A 192 0.24 -22.76 -9.21
C THR A 192 0.13 -21.25 -9.03
N ALA A 193 -1.10 -20.72 -9.13
CA ALA A 193 -1.36 -19.30 -8.90
C ALA A 193 -1.02 -18.88 -7.46
N LEU A 194 -1.36 -19.73 -6.48
CA LEU A 194 -0.95 -19.53 -5.09
C LEU A 194 0.58 -19.47 -4.95
N GLU A 195 1.30 -20.47 -5.47
CA GLU A 195 2.75 -20.52 -5.37
C GLU A 195 3.40 -19.27 -5.98
N ARG A 196 2.91 -18.83 -7.14
CA ARG A 196 3.37 -17.59 -7.80
C ARG A 196 3.11 -16.35 -6.95
N SER A 197 1.94 -16.25 -6.31
CA SER A 197 1.63 -15.12 -5.42
C SER A 197 2.52 -15.10 -4.17
N LEU A 198 2.79 -16.26 -3.59
CA LEU A 198 3.67 -16.40 -2.43
C LEU A 198 5.14 -16.09 -2.79
N ALA A 199 5.59 -16.59 -3.94
CA ALA A 199 6.90 -16.30 -4.51
C ALA A 199 7.09 -14.80 -4.78
N GLY A 200 6.09 -14.13 -5.36
CA GLY A 200 6.12 -12.68 -5.57
C GLY A 200 6.15 -11.89 -4.27
N GLY A 201 5.43 -12.35 -3.23
CA GLY A 201 5.49 -11.75 -1.90
C GLY A 201 6.86 -11.92 -1.23
N GLN A 202 7.48 -13.10 -1.36
CA GLN A 202 8.85 -13.34 -0.88
C GLN A 202 9.86 -12.46 -1.63
N ALA A 203 9.79 -12.41 -2.96
CA ALA A 203 10.70 -11.65 -3.80
C ALA A 203 10.58 -10.13 -3.58
N SER A 204 9.38 -9.62 -3.30
CA SER A 204 9.15 -8.22 -2.94
C SER A 204 9.52 -7.86 -1.50
N GLY A 205 9.94 -8.83 -0.68
CA GLY A 205 10.25 -8.62 0.73
C GLY A 205 9.01 -8.55 1.65
N THR A 206 7.81 -8.65 1.10
CA THR A 206 6.56 -8.51 1.86
C THR A 206 6.11 -9.81 2.55
N TYR A 207 6.71 -10.96 2.20
CA TYR A 207 6.60 -12.21 2.95
C TYR A 207 7.96 -12.67 3.46
N LEU A 208 7.99 -13.05 4.74
CA LEU A 208 9.06 -13.87 5.30
C LEU A 208 8.62 -15.34 5.21
N VAL A 209 9.47 -16.17 4.61
CA VAL A 209 9.16 -17.59 4.37
C VAL A 209 10.21 -18.46 5.05
N LEU A 210 9.75 -19.39 5.88
CA LEU A 210 10.58 -20.26 6.71
C LEU A 210 9.99 -21.67 6.78
N GLU A 211 10.79 -22.64 7.20
CA GLU A 211 10.28 -23.97 7.52
C GLU A 211 9.39 -23.93 8.76
N ILE A 212 8.25 -24.65 8.70
CA ILE A 212 7.25 -24.65 9.78
C ILE A 212 7.85 -25.01 11.15
N PRO A 213 8.66 -26.08 11.30
CA PRO A 213 9.22 -26.42 12.61
C PRO A 213 10.07 -25.30 13.20
N VAL A 214 10.80 -24.55 12.38
CA VAL A 214 11.60 -23.40 12.82
C VAL A 214 10.71 -22.25 13.26
N ALA A 215 9.72 -21.90 12.44
CA ALA A 215 8.81 -20.80 12.72
C ALA A 215 7.94 -21.03 13.97
N LEU A 216 7.52 -22.28 14.22
CA LEU A 216 6.72 -22.63 15.40
C LEU A 216 7.49 -22.54 16.72
N ARG A 217 8.84 -22.65 16.72
CA ARG A 217 9.66 -22.50 17.94
C ARG A 217 9.52 -21.13 18.59
N TRP A 218 9.16 -20.10 17.83
CA TRP A 218 8.91 -18.78 18.41
C TRP A 218 7.71 -18.75 19.36
N GLY A 219 6.78 -19.71 19.25
CA GLY A 219 5.59 -19.75 20.10
C GLY A 219 4.71 -18.49 19.99
N GLN A 220 4.74 -17.81 18.85
CA GLN A 220 4.10 -16.49 18.65
C GLN A 220 3.12 -16.45 17.46
N LEU A 221 3.20 -17.41 16.53
CA LEU A 221 2.50 -17.31 15.25
C LEU A 221 1.04 -17.75 15.35
N ARG A 222 0.16 -17.07 14.61
CA ARG A 222 -1.24 -17.46 14.41
C ARG A 222 -1.49 -17.67 12.93
N PHE A 223 -1.78 -18.92 12.58
CA PHE A 223 -2.01 -19.34 11.21
C PHE A 223 -3.46 -19.14 10.82
N SER A 224 -3.65 -18.55 9.64
CA SER A 224 -4.93 -18.46 8.94
C SER A 224 -4.81 -19.15 7.58
N PRO A 225 -5.85 -19.86 7.11
CA PRO A 225 -5.79 -20.59 5.86
C PRO A 225 -5.69 -19.65 4.67
N PHE A 226 -4.95 -20.07 3.65
CA PHE A 226 -5.01 -19.45 2.34
C PHE A 226 -6.18 -20.00 1.53
N GLY A 227 -6.81 -19.12 0.76
CA GLY A 227 -7.76 -19.42 -0.31
C GLY A 227 -7.31 -18.77 -1.61
N CYS A 228 -8.03 -19.06 -2.70
CA CYS A 228 -7.77 -18.45 -4.00
C CYS A 228 -9.11 -18.17 -4.69
N VAL A 229 -9.21 -17.02 -5.35
CA VAL A 229 -10.36 -16.64 -6.17
C VAL A 229 -9.88 -16.33 -7.58
N PRO A 230 -10.47 -16.94 -8.63
CA PRO A 230 -10.16 -16.62 -10.02
C PRO A 230 -10.21 -15.12 -10.30
N LYS A 231 -9.26 -14.61 -11.08
CA LYS A 231 -9.42 -13.27 -11.66
C LYS A 231 -10.30 -13.36 -12.91
N THR A 232 -11.18 -12.38 -13.08
CA THR A 232 -11.95 -12.20 -14.31
C THR A 232 -11.00 -12.04 -15.50
N ASP A 233 -11.40 -12.57 -16.66
CA ASP A 233 -10.68 -12.43 -17.94
C ASP A 233 -9.26 -13.04 -18.00
N THR A 234 -8.95 -13.97 -17.10
CA THR A 234 -7.68 -14.71 -17.11
C THR A 234 -7.91 -16.19 -16.83
N ASP A 235 -7.05 -17.05 -17.37
CA ASP A 235 -7.05 -18.46 -17.00
C ASP A 235 -6.78 -18.58 -15.48
N PRO A 236 -7.72 -19.12 -14.68
CA PRO A 236 -7.57 -19.25 -13.23
C PRO A 236 -6.39 -20.15 -12.81
N ALA A 237 -5.94 -21.05 -13.69
CA ALA A 237 -4.72 -21.84 -13.46
C ALA A 237 -3.46 -20.96 -13.55
N GLN A 238 -3.52 -19.87 -14.32
CA GLN A 238 -2.45 -18.89 -14.46
C GLN A 238 -2.59 -17.72 -13.49
N GLU A 239 -3.79 -17.19 -13.26
CA GLU A 239 -3.99 -16.04 -12.38
C GLU A 239 -5.21 -16.22 -11.45
N ALA A 240 -4.93 -16.32 -10.16
CA ALA A 240 -5.93 -16.25 -9.10
C ALA A 240 -5.46 -15.25 -8.03
N ARG A 241 -6.41 -14.58 -7.38
CA ARG A 241 -6.18 -13.73 -6.23
C ARG A 241 -6.00 -14.61 -4.99
N LEU A 242 -4.85 -14.47 -4.33
CA LEU A 242 -4.63 -15.04 -3.01
C LEU A 242 -5.57 -14.38 -1.99
N ILE A 243 -6.25 -15.19 -1.20
CA ILE A 243 -7.01 -14.76 -0.02
C ILE A 243 -6.29 -15.27 1.22
N HIS A 244 -5.94 -14.37 2.13
CA HIS A 244 -5.51 -14.73 3.48
C HIS A 244 -6.72 -14.63 4.39
N ASP A 245 -7.32 -15.77 4.74
CA ASP A 245 -8.59 -15.80 5.45
C ASP A 245 -8.39 -15.57 6.96
N VAL A 246 -8.06 -14.34 7.31
CA VAL A 246 -7.89 -13.87 8.70
C VAL A 246 -9.22 -13.71 9.44
N SER A 247 -10.34 -14.05 8.80
CA SER A 247 -11.66 -14.24 9.41
C SER A 247 -11.87 -15.68 9.91
N TYR A 248 -10.90 -16.56 9.70
CA TYR A 248 -10.89 -17.90 10.28
C TYR A 248 -10.08 -17.95 11.60
N PRO A 249 -10.49 -18.79 12.58
CA PRO A 249 -11.77 -19.48 12.67
C PRO A 249 -12.81 -18.57 13.34
N GLY A 250 -13.89 -18.25 12.62
CA GLY A 250 -15.10 -17.59 13.15
C GLY A 250 -14.89 -16.65 14.34
N GLY A 251 -15.54 -16.94 15.47
CA GLY A 251 -15.55 -16.12 16.69
C GLY A 251 -14.20 -15.98 17.44
N SER A 252 -13.12 -16.57 16.94
CA SER A 252 -11.76 -16.37 17.47
C SER A 252 -10.77 -15.88 16.42
N SER A 253 -11.25 -15.54 15.23
CA SER A 253 -10.44 -15.02 14.14
C SER A 253 -9.76 -13.69 14.49
N ILE A 254 -8.73 -13.36 13.71
CA ILE A 254 -7.98 -12.11 13.90
C ILE A 254 -8.90 -10.91 13.70
N ASN A 255 -9.81 -10.98 12.72
CA ASN A 255 -10.78 -9.91 12.48
C ASN A 255 -11.74 -9.70 13.64
N VAL A 256 -12.31 -10.77 14.21
CA VAL A 256 -13.23 -10.65 15.36
C VAL A 256 -12.51 -10.09 16.59
N ARG A 257 -11.22 -10.37 16.75
CA ARG A 257 -10.41 -9.91 17.89
C ARG A 257 -9.72 -8.56 17.67
N SER A 258 -9.79 -8.01 16.46
CA SER A 258 -9.22 -6.69 16.14
C SER A 258 -10.11 -5.60 16.68
N THR A 259 -9.55 -4.69 17.47
CA THR A 259 -10.28 -3.48 17.87
C THR A 259 -10.22 -2.43 16.77
N GLN A 260 -11.29 -1.65 16.66
CA GLN A 260 -11.27 -0.42 15.85
C GLN A 260 -10.67 0.76 16.61
N GLU A 261 -10.53 0.64 17.94
CA GLU A 261 -9.82 1.59 18.80
C GLU A 261 -8.40 1.87 18.24
N ASP A 262 -8.01 3.14 18.22
CA ASP A 262 -6.77 3.66 17.64
C ASP A 262 -6.63 3.47 16.10
N SER A 263 -7.71 3.19 15.37
CA SER A 263 -7.69 3.21 13.91
C SER A 263 -7.67 4.62 13.35
N PRO A 264 -6.85 4.88 12.30
CA PRO A 264 -7.02 6.11 11.54
C PRO A 264 -8.49 6.21 11.11
N THR A 265 -9.06 7.40 11.22
CA THR A 265 -10.45 7.60 10.83
C THR A 265 -10.59 7.31 9.35
N LEU A 266 -11.45 6.35 9.01
CA LEU A 266 -11.76 6.01 7.62
C LEU A 266 -13.04 6.75 7.23
N GLU A 267 -12.86 7.92 6.63
CA GLU A 267 -13.97 8.71 6.10
C GLU A 267 -14.05 8.50 4.59
N TYR A 268 -15.18 7.98 4.14
CA TYR A 268 -15.49 7.86 2.73
C TYR A 268 -16.17 9.14 2.27
N GLU A 269 -15.54 9.85 1.34
CA GLU A 269 -16.19 10.97 0.68
C GLU A 269 -17.40 10.45 -0.12
N SER A 270 -18.49 11.21 -0.11
CA SER A 270 -19.70 10.81 -0.82
C SER A 270 -19.45 10.85 -2.33
N VAL A 271 -19.89 9.81 -3.04
CA VAL A 271 -19.92 9.79 -4.51
C VAL A 271 -20.71 10.97 -5.10
N ARG A 272 -21.58 11.62 -4.31
CA ARG A 272 -22.27 12.86 -4.68
C ARG A 272 -21.28 13.96 -5.08
N CYS A 273 -20.09 14.02 -4.48
CA CYS A 273 -19.07 15.01 -4.84
C CYS A 273 -18.65 14.90 -6.31
N LEU A 274 -18.63 13.69 -6.87
CA LEU A 274 -18.36 13.47 -8.30
C LEU A 274 -19.44 14.08 -9.18
N ALA A 275 -20.72 13.83 -8.85
CA ALA A 275 -21.86 14.37 -9.60
C ALA A 275 -21.88 15.90 -9.55
N LEU A 276 -21.72 16.49 -8.35
CA LEU A 276 -21.66 17.94 -8.17
C LEU A 276 -20.48 18.56 -8.93
N ARG A 277 -19.33 17.88 -9.00
CA ARG A 277 -18.19 18.35 -9.78
C ARG A 277 -18.47 18.33 -11.28
N ILE A 278 -19.11 17.27 -11.79
CA ILE A 278 -19.52 17.18 -13.20
C ILE A 278 -20.48 18.32 -13.54
N GLU A 279 -21.52 18.52 -12.72
CA GLU A 279 -22.48 19.61 -12.90
C GLU A 279 -21.78 20.97 -12.88
N PHE A 280 -20.90 21.22 -11.90
CA PHE A 280 -20.14 22.46 -11.83
C PHE A 280 -19.31 22.71 -13.09
N LEU A 281 -18.54 21.71 -13.56
CA LEU A 281 -17.71 21.85 -14.77
C LEU A 281 -18.57 22.05 -16.02
N ALA A 282 -19.71 21.39 -16.13
CA ALA A 282 -20.62 21.52 -17.27
C ALA A 282 -21.22 22.93 -17.35
N HIS A 283 -21.59 23.51 -16.21
CA HIS A 283 -22.09 24.88 -16.15
C HIS A 283 -21.00 25.92 -16.44
N GLN A 284 -19.78 25.75 -15.91
CA GLN A 284 -18.69 26.71 -16.10
C GLN A 284 -18.07 26.63 -17.50
N HIS A 285 -18.12 25.47 -18.14
CA HIS A 285 -17.47 25.20 -19.42
C HIS A 285 -18.40 24.43 -20.37
N PRO A 286 -19.52 25.04 -20.83
CA PRO A 286 -20.56 24.33 -21.58
C PRO A 286 -20.10 23.78 -22.94
N HIS A 287 -18.98 24.27 -23.47
CA HIS A 287 -18.42 23.85 -24.77
C HIS A 287 -17.20 22.93 -24.64
N LEU A 288 -16.76 22.62 -23.42
CA LEU A 288 -15.61 21.75 -23.19
C LEU A 288 -16.06 20.36 -22.75
N THR A 289 -15.33 19.34 -23.21
CA THR A 289 -15.58 17.97 -22.78
C THR A 289 -15.03 17.76 -21.38
N ILE A 290 -15.84 17.20 -20.48
CA ILE A 290 -15.39 16.74 -19.16
C ILE A 290 -14.83 15.33 -19.31
N LYS A 291 -13.64 15.08 -18.76
CA LYS A 291 -13.00 13.76 -18.74
C LYS A 291 -12.81 13.30 -17.31
N MET A 292 -12.92 11.98 -17.12
CA MET A 292 -12.61 11.29 -15.89
C MET A 292 -11.29 10.55 -16.07
N LEU A 293 -10.32 10.84 -15.21
CA LEU A 293 -9.06 10.11 -15.15
C LEU A 293 -9.10 9.15 -13.95
N LYS A 294 -8.95 7.85 -14.22
CA LYS A 294 -8.82 6.84 -13.18
C LYS A 294 -7.36 6.53 -12.92
N GLY A 295 -6.95 6.50 -11.66
CA GLY A 295 -5.66 5.99 -11.22
C GLY A 295 -5.82 4.87 -10.22
N ASP A 296 -4.92 3.90 -10.28
CA ASP A 296 -4.88 2.74 -9.40
C ASP A 296 -3.47 2.64 -8.79
N VAL A 297 -3.43 2.43 -7.46
CA VAL A 297 -2.16 2.21 -6.75
C VAL A 297 -1.79 0.73 -6.82
N LYS A 298 -0.67 0.45 -7.50
CA LYS A 298 -0.15 -0.90 -7.63
C LYS A 298 0.17 -1.51 -6.26
N SER A 299 -0.48 -2.62 -5.94
CA SER A 299 -0.24 -3.38 -4.71
C SER A 299 -0.46 -2.57 -3.43
N ALA A 300 -1.32 -1.54 -3.45
CA ALA A 300 -1.73 -0.65 -2.36
C ALA A 300 -1.34 -1.09 -0.93
N PHE A 301 -2.09 -2.03 -0.35
CA PHE A 301 -1.89 -2.51 1.03
C PHE A 301 -0.49 -3.09 1.28
N ARG A 302 0.11 -3.74 0.27
CA ARG A 302 1.44 -4.37 0.36
C ARG A 302 2.57 -3.35 0.55
N LEU A 303 2.32 -2.07 0.27
CA LEU A 303 3.31 -0.99 0.44
C LEU A 303 3.37 -0.49 1.88
N ILE A 304 2.39 -0.84 2.71
CA ILE A 304 2.30 -0.40 4.10
C ILE A 304 2.78 -1.53 5.03
N PRO A 305 3.91 -1.32 5.74
CA PRO A 305 4.52 -2.34 6.58
C PRO A 305 3.83 -2.49 7.93
N VAL A 306 3.78 -3.72 8.46
CA VAL A 306 3.27 -4.02 9.81
C VAL A 306 4.40 -4.31 10.79
N SER A 307 4.20 -4.05 12.07
CA SER A 307 5.19 -4.34 13.12
C SER A 307 5.41 -5.85 13.26
N PRO A 308 6.57 -6.31 13.77
CA PRO A 308 6.81 -7.73 14.03
C PRO A 308 5.73 -8.39 14.91
N GLY A 309 5.30 -7.68 15.94
CA GLY A 309 4.22 -8.14 16.83
C GLY A 309 2.89 -8.34 16.12
N LEU A 310 2.53 -7.45 15.19
CA LEU A 310 1.33 -7.61 14.37
C LEU A 310 1.49 -8.67 13.28
N ALA A 311 2.66 -8.75 12.65
CA ALA A 311 3.00 -9.77 11.65
C ALA A 311 2.86 -11.20 12.20
N ALA A 312 3.10 -11.41 13.50
CA ALA A 312 2.88 -12.68 14.17
C ALA A 312 1.43 -13.20 14.06
N TYR A 313 0.46 -12.30 13.82
CA TYR A 313 -0.94 -12.64 13.60
C TYR A 313 -1.25 -13.01 12.16
N PHE A 314 -0.36 -12.68 11.22
CA PHE A 314 -0.57 -12.88 9.80
C PHE A 314 0.30 -14.02 9.25
N ALA A 315 0.27 -15.17 9.94
CA ALA A 315 0.88 -16.37 9.40
C ALA A 315 -0.12 -17.13 8.51
N GLY A 316 0.41 -17.79 7.49
CA GLY A 316 -0.25 -18.82 6.70
C GLY A 316 0.76 -19.92 6.38
N SER A 317 0.33 -20.98 5.69
CA SER A 317 1.23 -22.09 5.36
C SER A 317 1.03 -22.61 3.95
N ARG A 318 2.10 -23.18 3.39
CA ARG A 318 2.05 -23.90 2.12
C ARG A 318 3.06 -25.04 2.16
N ARG A 319 2.55 -26.28 2.11
CA ARG A 319 3.37 -27.49 2.31
C ARG A 319 4.10 -27.39 3.66
N GLN A 320 5.42 -27.57 3.69
CA GLN A 320 6.26 -27.49 4.90
C GLN A 320 6.74 -26.07 5.25
N LEU A 321 6.19 -25.02 4.59
CA LEU A 321 6.61 -23.64 4.81
C LEU A 321 5.56 -22.83 5.56
N ALA A 322 6.03 -22.03 6.51
CA ALA A 322 5.31 -20.91 7.11
C ALA A 322 5.57 -19.65 6.29
N ILE A 323 4.50 -18.90 6.02
CA ILE A 323 4.53 -17.62 5.31
C ILE A 323 4.02 -16.58 6.30
N ILE A 324 4.82 -15.57 6.59
CA ILE A 324 4.48 -14.49 7.53
C ILE A 324 4.32 -13.21 6.72
N ASP A 325 3.14 -12.60 6.83
CA ASP A 325 2.85 -11.33 6.17
C ASP A 325 3.48 -10.15 6.90
N LEU A 326 4.31 -9.41 6.17
CA LEU A 326 5.05 -8.26 6.67
C LEU A 326 4.46 -6.93 6.19
N ALA A 327 3.35 -6.96 5.45
CA ALA A 327 2.60 -5.77 5.09
C ALA A 327 1.13 -5.92 5.52
N LEU A 328 0.31 -4.90 5.27
CA LEU A 328 -1.13 -5.01 5.47
C LEU A 328 -1.70 -6.15 4.59
N PRO A 329 -2.28 -7.21 5.19
CA PRO A 329 -2.87 -8.29 4.43
C PRO A 329 -4.22 -7.86 3.83
N PHE A 330 -4.54 -8.41 2.66
CA PHE A 330 -5.91 -8.38 2.17
C PHE A 330 -6.78 -9.27 3.05
N GLY A 331 -7.91 -8.74 3.53
CA GLY A 331 -8.85 -9.46 4.38
C GLY A 331 -8.82 -9.07 5.86
N TRP A 332 -7.77 -8.36 6.33
CA TRP A 332 -7.79 -7.80 7.68
C TRP A 332 -8.64 -6.53 7.74
N THR A 333 -9.55 -6.47 8.71
CA THR A 333 -10.48 -5.34 8.93
C THR A 333 -9.80 -4.01 9.19
N GLY A 334 -8.56 -4.00 9.70
CA GLY A 334 -7.78 -2.79 9.88
C GLY A 334 -7.08 -2.27 8.62
N SER A 335 -6.89 -3.10 7.59
CA SER A 335 -6.14 -2.73 6.38
C SER A 335 -6.72 -1.50 5.66
N PRO A 336 -8.04 -1.38 5.43
CA PRO A 336 -8.62 -0.24 4.74
C PRO A 336 -8.39 1.10 5.46
N ALA A 337 -8.48 1.12 6.80
CA ALA A 337 -8.27 2.34 7.58
C ALA A 337 -6.82 2.83 7.50
N HIS A 338 -5.86 1.92 7.68
CA HIS A 338 -4.44 2.26 7.62
C HIS A 338 -3.99 2.70 6.24
N TYR A 339 -4.45 2.02 5.20
CA TYR A 339 -4.14 2.43 3.83
C TYR A 339 -4.92 3.67 3.41
N GLY A 340 -6.16 3.84 3.85
CA GLY A 340 -6.98 5.02 3.59
C GLY A 340 -6.30 6.32 3.99
N ALA A 341 -5.50 6.31 5.07
CA ALA A 341 -4.64 7.43 5.45
C ALA A 341 -3.67 7.85 4.33
N PHE A 342 -3.05 6.87 3.66
CA PHE A 342 -2.12 7.10 2.54
C PHE A 342 -2.86 7.45 1.24
N GLY A 343 -4.01 6.82 0.96
CA GLY A 343 -4.87 7.18 -0.17
C GLY A 343 -5.35 8.63 -0.08
N GLY A 344 -5.83 9.04 1.10
CA GLY A 344 -6.21 10.42 1.40
C GLY A 344 -5.03 11.39 1.27
N ALA A 345 -3.83 10.99 1.70
CA ALA A 345 -2.62 11.81 1.54
C ALA A 345 -2.27 12.07 0.06
N ILE A 346 -2.42 11.06 -0.81
CA ILE A 346 -2.24 11.24 -2.26
C ILE A 346 -3.28 12.24 -2.80
N SER A 347 -4.56 12.07 -2.44
CA SER A 347 -5.64 12.97 -2.87
C SER A 347 -5.41 14.42 -2.38
N PHE A 348 -4.94 14.57 -1.14
CA PHE A 348 -4.57 15.85 -0.54
C PHE A 348 -3.47 16.55 -1.33
N LEU A 349 -2.40 15.83 -1.71
CA LEU A 349 -1.33 16.39 -2.52
C LEU A 349 -1.84 16.84 -3.89
N VAL A 350 -2.65 16.02 -4.56
CA VAL A 350 -3.19 16.36 -5.89
C VAL A 350 -4.11 17.58 -5.84
N SER A 351 -4.98 17.65 -4.82
CA SER A 351 -5.97 18.73 -4.68
C SER A 351 -5.36 20.09 -4.33
N ARG A 352 -4.06 20.14 -4.04
CA ARG A 352 -3.29 21.38 -3.84
C ARG A 352 -2.59 21.86 -5.09
N GLU A 353 -2.50 21.00 -6.10
CA GLU A 353 -1.87 21.33 -7.36
C GLU A 353 -2.88 21.92 -8.34
N SER A 354 -2.37 22.70 -9.29
CA SER A 354 -3.11 23.32 -10.39
C SER A 354 -2.21 23.34 -11.63
N PRO A 355 -2.75 23.62 -12.84
CA PRO A 355 -1.92 23.86 -14.00
C PRO A 355 -0.86 24.93 -13.74
N ASN A 356 -1.22 26.03 -13.07
CA ASN A 356 -0.30 27.10 -12.74
C ASN A 356 0.79 26.70 -11.72
N SER A 357 0.49 25.90 -10.69
CA SER A 357 1.51 25.48 -9.71
C SER A 357 2.52 24.48 -10.32
N MET A 358 2.05 23.64 -11.24
CA MET A 358 2.91 22.68 -11.92
C MET A 358 3.65 23.32 -13.09
N GLU A 359 2.99 24.18 -13.84
CA GLU A 359 3.51 24.86 -15.02
C GLU A 359 3.13 26.34 -14.99
N PRO A 360 3.96 27.21 -14.38
CA PRO A 360 3.62 28.63 -14.11
C PRO A 360 3.41 29.54 -15.34
N ILE A 361 3.41 28.97 -16.54
CA ILE A 361 3.07 29.64 -17.79
C ILE A 361 1.57 29.44 -18.12
N ALA A 362 0.91 28.47 -17.47
CA ALA A 362 -0.51 28.19 -17.66
C ALA A 362 -1.38 29.25 -16.95
N SER A 363 -2.33 29.84 -17.68
CA SER A 363 -3.28 30.84 -17.16
C SER A 363 -4.32 30.27 -16.19
N ALA A 364 -4.44 28.93 -16.09
CA ALA A 364 -5.44 28.26 -15.27
C ALA A 364 -4.98 28.12 -13.81
N VAL A 365 -5.60 28.90 -12.92
CA VAL A 365 -5.31 28.93 -11.48
C VAL A 365 -6.12 27.92 -10.66
N ASN A 366 -7.20 27.36 -11.21
CA ASN A 366 -8.05 26.44 -10.49
C ASN A 366 -7.31 25.13 -10.18
N VAL A 367 -7.32 24.74 -8.91
CA VAL A 367 -6.77 23.46 -8.42
C VAL A 367 -7.43 22.27 -9.09
N PHE A 368 -6.76 21.13 -9.07
CA PHE A 368 -7.32 19.87 -9.53
C PHE A 368 -8.37 19.35 -8.55
N PHE A 369 -9.39 18.70 -9.10
CA PHE A 369 -10.30 17.89 -8.31
C PHE A 369 -9.72 16.48 -8.14
N SER A 370 -9.61 16.02 -6.89
CA SER A 370 -9.20 14.65 -6.58
C SER A 370 -10.19 14.01 -5.63
N TYR A 371 -10.65 12.83 -6.01
CA TYR A 371 -11.48 11.95 -5.19
C TYR A 371 -10.75 10.63 -5.00
N VAL A 372 -10.84 10.05 -3.81
CA VAL A 372 -10.23 8.76 -3.50
C VAL A 372 -11.24 7.84 -2.84
N TRP A 373 -11.25 6.60 -3.29
CA TRP A 373 -11.97 5.50 -2.66
C TRP A 373 -11.01 4.35 -2.41
N VAL A 374 -10.46 4.28 -1.20
CA VAL A 374 -9.39 3.36 -0.85
C VAL A 374 -8.20 3.53 -1.80
N ASP A 375 -7.97 2.62 -2.75
CA ASP A 375 -6.86 2.60 -3.72
C ASP A 375 -7.21 3.14 -5.10
N ASP A 376 -8.50 3.37 -5.36
CA ASP A 376 -8.99 3.99 -6.59
C ASP A 376 -8.98 5.52 -6.46
N HIS A 377 -8.29 6.18 -7.39
CA HIS A 377 -8.25 7.63 -7.50
C HIS A 377 -9.01 8.09 -8.75
N ILE A 378 -9.83 9.13 -8.58
CA ILE A 378 -10.62 9.73 -9.66
C ILE A 378 -10.31 11.22 -9.73
N LEU A 379 -9.94 11.68 -10.93
CA LEU A 379 -9.84 13.12 -11.23
C LEU A 379 -10.92 13.47 -12.27
N LEU A 380 -11.57 14.63 -12.09
CA LEU A 380 -12.60 15.13 -13.00
C LEU A 380 -12.19 16.51 -13.49
N GLU A 381 -11.82 16.60 -14.77
CA GLU A 381 -11.27 17.82 -15.36
C GLU A 381 -11.81 18.06 -16.76
N VAL A 382 -11.85 19.32 -17.16
CA VAL A 382 -12.15 19.70 -18.55
C VAL A 382 -10.95 19.42 -19.45
N ASP A 383 -11.24 18.95 -20.65
CA ASP A 383 -10.29 18.73 -21.73
C ASP A 383 -9.91 20.06 -22.38
N HIS A 384 -8.99 20.77 -21.72
CA HIS A 384 -8.52 22.07 -22.15
C HIS A 384 -7.01 22.21 -21.95
N GLY A 385 -6.31 22.55 -23.04
CA GLY A 385 -4.86 22.68 -23.05
C GLY A 385 -4.19 21.41 -22.54
N ASN A 386 -3.34 21.54 -21.53
CA ASN A 386 -2.62 20.44 -20.91
C ASN A 386 -3.16 20.03 -19.53
N ARG A 387 -4.35 20.52 -19.14
CA ARG A 387 -4.91 20.31 -17.80
C ARG A 387 -4.99 18.83 -17.41
N LEU A 388 -5.46 17.96 -18.31
CA LEU A 388 -5.54 16.52 -18.08
C LEU A 388 -4.16 15.87 -17.91
N ALA A 389 -3.19 16.29 -18.72
CA ALA A 389 -1.83 15.77 -18.65
C ALA A 389 -1.14 16.17 -17.33
N LEU A 390 -1.36 17.40 -16.87
CA LEU A 390 -0.86 17.89 -15.59
C LEU A 390 -1.56 17.22 -14.41
N ALA A 391 -2.88 17.07 -14.43
CA ALA A 391 -3.63 16.35 -13.40
C ALA A 391 -3.13 14.88 -13.25
N LYS A 392 -2.92 14.19 -14.38
CA LYS A 392 -2.31 12.86 -14.42
C LYS A 392 -0.89 12.85 -13.87
N ALA A 393 -0.08 13.86 -14.17
CA ALA A 393 1.26 13.99 -13.64
C ALA A 393 1.24 14.23 -12.12
N ALA A 394 0.34 15.10 -11.63
CA ALA A 394 0.14 15.39 -10.21
C ALA A 394 -0.17 14.10 -9.44
N LEU A 395 -1.12 13.30 -9.93
CA LEU A 395 -1.49 12.03 -9.31
C LEU A 395 -0.30 11.06 -9.23
N ARG A 396 0.46 10.93 -10.32
CA ARG A 396 1.65 10.06 -10.35
C ARG A 396 2.73 10.56 -9.39
N LEU A 397 2.96 11.87 -9.28
CA LEU A 397 3.89 12.44 -8.32
C LEU A 397 3.41 12.26 -6.88
N GLY A 398 2.11 12.43 -6.60
CA GLY A 398 1.50 12.17 -5.31
C GLY A 398 1.69 10.72 -4.86
N MET A 399 1.48 9.75 -5.76
CA MET A 399 1.76 8.33 -5.50
C MET A 399 3.24 8.06 -5.21
N LEU A 400 4.16 8.64 -6.00
CA LEU A 400 5.60 8.48 -5.78
C LEU A 400 6.05 9.08 -4.45
N ALA A 401 5.55 10.26 -4.12
CA ALA A 401 5.88 10.96 -2.87
C ALA A 401 5.34 10.21 -1.64
N THR A 402 4.14 9.62 -1.76
CA THR A 402 3.44 9.02 -0.62
C THR A 402 3.83 7.56 -0.39
N LEU A 403 4.04 6.79 -1.47
CA LEU A 403 4.19 5.32 -1.42
C LEU A 403 5.45 4.81 -2.14
N GLY A 404 6.24 5.70 -2.74
CA GLY A 404 7.49 5.36 -3.41
C GLY A 404 7.31 4.82 -4.84
N PRO A 405 8.42 4.37 -5.47
CA PRO A 405 8.46 4.07 -6.90
C PRO A 405 7.64 2.85 -7.34
N ALA A 406 7.28 1.98 -6.40
CA ALA A 406 6.50 0.77 -6.68
C ALA A 406 4.99 1.03 -6.83
N ALA A 407 4.50 2.20 -6.42
CA ALA A 407 3.08 2.53 -6.34
C ALA A 407 2.41 2.76 -7.70
N ILE A 408 3.16 3.16 -8.74
CA ILE A 408 2.56 3.46 -10.05
C ILE A 408 2.22 2.16 -10.80
N ASN A 409 0.93 1.98 -11.11
CA ASN A 409 0.44 0.92 -11.98
C ASN A 409 0.42 1.33 -13.47
N GLU A 410 1.53 1.13 -14.19
CA GLU A 410 1.64 1.57 -15.60
C GLU A 410 0.55 1.02 -16.53
N LYS A 411 -0.02 -0.16 -16.23
CA LYS A 411 -1.08 -0.77 -17.04
C LYS A 411 -2.43 -0.08 -16.88
N HIS A 412 -2.68 0.57 -15.75
CA HIS A 412 -3.96 1.19 -15.43
C HIS A 412 -3.96 2.72 -15.57
N PHE A 413 -2.81 3.33 -15.91
CA PHE A 413 -2.69 4.74 -16.25
C PHE A 413 -2.80 5.02 -17.77
N LEU A 414 -3.09 4.01 -18.58
CA LEU A 414 -3.21 4.13 -20.03
C LEU A 414 -4.63 3.77 -20.46
N LYS A 415 -5.53 4.75 -20.38
CA LYS A 415 -6.65 4.98 -21.30
C LYS A 415 -7.26 6.34 -20.98
#